data_AF-A0A5W9ET58-F1
#
_entry.id   AF-A0A5W9ET58-F1
#
_cell.length_a   1.000
_cell.length_b   1.000
_cell.length_c   1.000
_cell.angle_alpha   90.00
_cell.angle_beta   90.00
_cell.angle_gamma   90.00
#
_symmetry.space_group_name_H-M   'P 1'
#
loop_
_entity.id
_entity.type
_entity.pdbx_description
1 polymer ?
#
loop_
_entity_poly.entity_id
_entity_poly.type
_entity_poly.pdbx_seq_one_letter_code
_entity_poly.pdbx_strand_id
1 'polypeptide(L)'
;MRALLTPEIAPRMGVVLFRPGSELMPLFMQGRVLLEPEPEQYSSFACGAVPAVSQPLADDPAVRDVFRNESVIYRAGGLDSLESWLLRGNGCQWPHSDWHSEQMTTMRHAPGAIRLCWHCDNLLREQFTERLESIAVENTTKWILSVVCRDLGFDDMHAVTLPELCWWMVRNDLAEVLPESAARKALRMPKAIVQSATRESEIVPSVPATSIVQDKAKKVLALRVDPESPESFMLRPKRRRWV
;
A
#
# COMPACT_ATOMS: atom_id res chain seq x y z
N MET A 1 9.74 16.88 5.77
CA MET A 1 8.63 17.48 6.55
C MET A 1 7.98 18.53 5.67
N ARG A 2 6.67 18.44 5.43
CA ARG A 2 5.90 19.37 4.59
C ARG A 2 5.03 20.23 5.49
N ALA A 3 4.79 21.48 5.09
CA ALA A 3 3.92 22.40 5.81
C ALA A 3 2.91 23.01 4.84
N LEU A 4 1.65 23.08 5.25
CA LEU A 4 0.62 23.86 4.59
C LEU A 4 0.52 25.19 5.31
N LEU A 5 0.85 26.27 4.62
CA LEU A 5 0.85 27.61 5.20
C LEU A 5 0.00 28.53 4.35
N THR A 6 -0.91 29.25 5.00
CA THR A 6 -1.68 30.30 4.34
C THR A 6 -0.81 31.54 4.14
N PRO A 7 -0.58 31.98 2.88
CA PRO A 7 0.22 33.17 2.61
C PRO A 7 -0.54 34.45 2.95
N GLU A 8 0.13 35.39 3.59
CA GLU A 8 -0.32 36.78 3.71
C GLU A 8 0.36 37.60 2.60
N ILE A 9 -0.42 38.02 1.61
CA ILE A 9 0.08 38.67 0.39
C ILE A 9 0.06 40.18 0.57
N ALA A 10 1.21 40.83 0.42
CA ALA A 10 1.34 42.28 0.36
C ALA A 10 1.53 42.73 -1.11
N PRO A 11 0.44 42.89 -1.89
CA PRO A 11 0.50 42.98 -3.36
C PRO A 11 1.28 44.21 -3.87
N ARG A 12 1.25 45.32 -3.15
CA ARG A 12 1.97 46.55 -3.54
C ARG A 12 3.49 46.46 -3.35
N MET A 13 3.95 45.53 -2.52
CA MET A 13 5.37 45.34 -2.21
C MET A 13 5.96 44.12 -2.93
N GLY A 14 5.13 43.27 -3.54
CA GLY A 14 5.57 42.01 -4.13
C GLY A 14 6.11 41.01 -3.10
N VAL A 15 5.68 41.13 -1.83
CA VAL A 15 6.15 40.29 -0.72
C VAL A 15 5.02 39.34 -0.28
N VAL A 16 5.39 38.10 0.03
CA VAL A 16 4.51 37.10 0.64
C VAL A 16 5.09 36.72 1.99
N LEU A 17 4.27 36.80 3.04
CA LEU A 17 4.66 36.40 4.39
C LEU A 17 3.98 35.08 4.76
N PHE A 18 4.74 34.18 5.37
CA PHE A 18 4.23 32.94 5.94
C PHE A 18 4.42 32.97 7.47
N ARG A 19 3.42 32.48 8.22
CA ARG A 19 3.50 32.34 9.69
C ARG A 19 3.51 30.85 10.09
N PRO A 20 4.67 30.19 10.08
CA PRO A 20 4.78 28.75 10.32
C PRO A 20 4.70 28.31 11.80
N GLY A 21 4.94 29.20 12.76
CA GLY A 21 5.06 28.83 14.18
C GLY A 21 6.42 28.16 14.51
N SER A 22 6.74 28.03 15.80
CA SER A 22 8.07 27.61 16.28
C SER A 22 8.51 26.23 15.78
N GLU A 23 7.57 25.31 15.59
CA GLU A 23 7.85 23.93 15.12
C GLU A 23 8.29 23.87 13.65
N LEU A 24 7.78 24.77 12.81
CA LEU A 24 8.00 24.77 11.37
C LEU A 24 8.98 25.86 10.92
N MET A 25 9.37 26.79 11.81
CA MET A 25 10.42 27.78 11.56
C MET A 25 11.74 27.19 11.03
N PRO A 26 12.23 26.02 11.52
CA PRO A 26 13.46 25.42 10.99
C PRO A 26 13.45 25.14 9.48
N LEU A 27 12.28 24.93 8.87
CA LEU A 27 12.15 24.71 7.41
C LEU A 27 12.63 25.92 6.60
N PHE A 28 12.38 27.13 7.10
CA PHE A 28 12.76 28.38 6.43
C PHE A 28 14.19 28.81 6.75
N MET A 29 14.79 28.28 7.82
CA MET A 29 16.19 28.55 8.17
C MET A 29 17.19 27.71 7.36
N GLN A 30 16.72 26.68 6.66
CA GLN A 30 17.54 25.82 5.79
C GLN A 30 17.84 26.45 4.42
N GLY A 31 17.35 27.67 4.16
CA GLY A 31 17.66 28.45 2.96
C GLY A 31 16.52 28.47 1.95
N ARG A 32 16.70 27.82 0.79
CA ARG A 32 15.72 27.84 -0.30
C ARG A 32 14.58 26.86 -0.02
N VAL A 33 13.34 27.31 -0.24
CA VAL A 33 12.12 26.53 -0.05
C VAL A 33 11.37 26.42 -1.38
N LEU A 34 10.91 25.22 -1.72
CA LEU A 34 10.00 25.00 -2.85
C LEU A 34 8.56 25.23 -2.37
N LEU A 35 7.82 26.05 -3.11
CA LEU A 35 6.41 26.32 -2.85
C LEU A 35 5.57 25.65 -3.94
N GLU A 36 4.61 24.82 -3.53
CA GLU A 36 3.65 24.18 -4.41
C GLU A 36 2.23 24.68 -4.07
N PRO A 37 1.33 24.83 -5.05
CA PRO A 37 -0.08 25.07 -4.75
C PRO A 37 -0.65 23.90 -3.95
N GLU A 38 -1.65 24.20 -3.13
CA GLU A 38 -2.30 23.20 -2.30
C GLU A 38 -2.92 22.08 -3.16
N PRO A 39 -2.52 20.81 -2.95
CA PRO A 39 -3.18 19.66 -3.55
C PRO A 39 -4.62 19.52 -3.05
N GLU A 40 -5.54 19.05 -3.91
CA GLU A 40 -6.96 18.85 -3.55
C GLU A 40 -7.16 17.99 -2.29
N GLN A 41 -6.25 17.02 -2.04
CA GLN A 41 -6.31 16.14 -0.86
C GLN A 41 -6.13 16.87 0.47
N TYR A 42 -5.53 18.06 0.45
CA TYR A 42 -5.21 18.82 1.65
C TYR A 42 -6.16 19.97 1.96
N SER A 43 -7.17 20.21 1.11
CA SER A 43 -8.15 21.29 1.24
C SER A 43 -8.90 21.34 2.58
N SER A 44 -9.01 20.21 3.28
CA SER A 44 -9.67 20.11 4.59
C SER A 44 -8.72 20.28 5.78
N PHE A 45 -7.40 20.31 5.54
CA PHE A 45 -6.40 20.40 6.59
C PHE A 45 -6.22 21.85 7.04
N ALA A 46 -6.03 22.02 8.34
CA ALA A 46 -5.67 23.32 8.90
C ALA A 46 -4.23 23.70 8.52
N CYS A 47 -3.95 25.01 8.53
CA CYS A 47 -2.60 25.54 8.40
C CYS A 47 -1.69 24.94 9.47
N GLY A 48 -0.55 24.36 9.07
CA GLY A 48 0.38 23.70 9.96
C GLY A 48 1.20 22.60 9.29
N ALA A 49 1.79 21.73 10.12
CA ALA A 49 2.56 20.58 9.64
C ALA A 49 1.62 19.62 8.92
N VAL A 50 1.93 19.27 7.67
CA VAL A 50 1.17 18.22 6.99
C VAL A 50 1.54 16.90 7.67
N PRO A 51 0.56 16.13 8.18
CA PRO A 51 0.84 14.81 8.70
C PRO A 51 1.60 14.01 7.65
N ALA A 52 2.64 13.29 8.09
CA ALA A 52 3.58 12.61 7.20
C ALA A 52 2.89 11.75 6.15
N VAL A 53 1.70 11.22 6.43
CA VAL A 53 1.00 10.34 5.51
C VAL A 53 -0.51 10.36 5.76
N SER A 54 -1.30 10.99 4.89
CA SER A 54 -2.64 10.47 4.57
C SER A 54 -2.42 9.45 3.45
N GLN A 55 -2.63 8.15 3.72
CA GLN A 55 -2.65 7.12 2.67
C GLN A 55 -4.11 6.94 2.23
N PRO A 56 -4.63 7.72 1.25
CA PRO A 56 -6.01 7.56 0.79
C PRO A 56 -6.28 6.15 0.24
N LEU A 57 -5.22 5.44 -0.20
CA LEU A 57 -5.32 4.05 -0.65
C LEU A 57 -5.62 3.07 0.50
N ALA A 58 -5.21 3.37 1.74
CA ALA A 58 -5.53 2.54 2.89
C ALA A 58 -7.04 2.50 3.18
N ASP A 59 -7.73 3.60 2.88
CA ASP A 59 -9.16 3.74 3.11
C ASP A 59 -10.03 3.17 1.98
N ASP A 60 -9.47 2.96 0.78
CA ASP A 60 -10.22 2.51 -0.40
C ASP A 60 -10.74 1.07 -0.20
N PRO A 61 -12.07 0.86 -0.19
CA PRO A 61 -12.66 -0.47 0.01
C PRO A 61 -12.26 -1.47 -1.07
N ALA A 62 -11.82 -1.02 -2.26
CA ALA A 62 -11.42 -1.91 -3.34
C ALA A 62 -10.14 -2.71 -3.06
N VAL A 63 -9.29 -2.25 -2.14
CA VAL A 63 -7.99 -2.87 -1.83
C VAL A 63 -7.90 -3.40 -0.39
N ARG A 64 -8.91 -3.16 0.45
CA ARG A 64 -8.93 -3.66 1.83
C ARG A 64 -8.72 -5.17 1.93
N ASP A 65 -9.32 -5.93 1.02
CA ASP A 65 -9.19 -7.39 0.99
C ASP A 65 -7.78 -7.86 0.62
N VAL A 66 -7.02 -7.04 -0.13
CA VAL A 66 -5.61 -7.33 -0.47
C VAL A 66 -4.76 -7.35 0.79
N PHE A 67 -4.94 -6.36 1.67
CA PHE A 67 -4.13 -6.23 2.89
C PHE A 67 -4.46 -7.31 3.94
N ARG A 68 -5.61 -7.98 3.83
CA ARG A 68 -6.00 -9.11 4.68
C ARG A 68 -5.44 -10.45 4.19
N ASN A 69 -4.93 -10.52 2.96
CA ASN A 69 -4.52 -11.79 2.36
C ASN A 69 -3.15 -12.25 2.88
N GLU A 70 -3.09 -13.49 3.37
CA GLU A 70 -1.88 -14.10 3.94
C GLU A 70 -0.70 -14.14 2.96
N SER A 71 -0.96 -14.34 1.66
CA SER A 71 0.09 -14.38 0.64
C SER A 71 0.79 -13.02 0.46
N VAL A 72 0.03 -11.92 0.57
CA VAL A 72 0.55 -10.56 0.50
C VAL A 72 1.42 -10.27 1.71
N ILE A 73 0.95 -10.66 2.90
CA ILE A 73 1.68 -10.52 4.17
C ILE A 73 2.98 -11.31 4.13
N TYR A 74 2.93 -12.56 3.64
CA TYR A 74 4.10 -13.41 3.49
C TYR A 74 5.15 -12.77 2.56
N ARG A 75 4.74 -12.28 1.39
CA ARG A 75 5.65 -11.64 0.42
C ARG A 75 6.21 -10.30 0.89
N ALA A 76 5.46 -9.55 1.70
CA ALA A 76 5.94 -8.30 2.31
C ALA A 76 7.03 -8.51 3.40
N GLY A 77 7.29 -9.76 3.79
CA GLY A 77 8.31 -10.11 4.80
C GLY A 77 7.76 -10.86 6.01
N GLY A 78 6.49 -11.26 5.99
CA GLY A 78 5.85 -12.06 7.04
C GLY A 78 5.55 -11.31 8.33
N LEU A 79 4.93 -12.02 9.27
CA LEU A 79 4.51 -11.44 10.56
C LEU A 79 5.70 -10.97 11.43
N ASP A 80 6.86 -11.61 11.33
CA ASP A 80 8.04 -11.22 12.12
C ASP A 80 8.55 -9.81 11.72
N SER A 81 8.47 -9.48 10.43
CA SER A 81 8.79 -8.14 9.91
C SER A 81 7.77 -7.10 10.39
N LEU A 82 6.48 -7.47 10.42
CA LEU A 82 5.42 -6.63 10.97
C LEU A 82 5.63 -6.38 12.47
N GLU A 83 5.98 -7.39 13.26
CA GLU A 83 6.27 -7.26 14.69
C GLU A 83 7.47 -6.32 14.93
N SER A 84 8.55 -6.49 14.16
CA SER A 84 9.72 -5.60 14.21
C SER A 84 9.36 -4.16 13.87
N TRP A 85 8.50 -3.94 12.87
CA TRP A 85 8.03 -2.62 12.49
C TRP A 85 7.16 -2.00 13.59
N LEU A 86 6.24 -2.77 14.18
CA LEU A 86 5.39 -2.33 15.28
C LEU A 86 6.19 -1.90 16.50
N LEU A 87 7.28 -2.60 16.83
CA LEU A 87 8.16 -2.26 17.95
C LEU A 87 8.89 -0.91 17.78
N ARG A 88 8.97 -0.36 16.56
CA ARG A 88 9.51 1.00 16.32
C ARG A 88 8.50 2.12 16.60
N GLY A 89 7.22 1.78 16.70
CA GLY A 89 6.17 2.74 17.06
C GLY A 89 6.28 3.23 18.51
N ASN A 90 5.30 4.05 18.92
CA ASN A 90 5.25 4.62 20.27
C ASN A 90 3.96 4.21 20.99
N GLY A 91 4.07 3.93 22.29
CA GLY A 91 2.93 3.69 23.16
C GLY A 91 2.23 2.34 22.99
N CYS A 92 1.21 2.12 23.81
CA CYS A 92 0.26 1.01 23.69
C CYS A 92 -0.88 1.43 22.77
N GLN A 93 -1.32 0.54 21.87
CA GLN A 93 -2.42 0.84 20.95
C GLN A 93 -3.81 0.63 21.55
N TRP A 94 -3.90 0.01 22.73
CA TRP A 94 -5.17 -0.23 23.40
C TRP A 94 -5.61 0.98 24.24
N PRO A 95 -6.76 1.62 23.98
CA PRO A 95 -7.11 2.88 24.63
C PRO A 95 -7.92 2.75 25.93
N HIS A 96 -8.41 1.55 26.31
CA HIS A 96 -9.36 1.39 27.44
C HIS A 96 -8.76 0.86 28.73
N SER A 97 -7.43 0.79 28.84
CA SER A 97 -6.81 0.43 30.10
C SER A 97 -6.40 1.68 30.86
N ASP A 98 -6.81 1.76 32.12
CA ASP A 98 -6.45 2.86 33.01
C ASP A 98 -4.95 2.89 33.35
N TRP A 99 -4.25 1.77 33.13
CA TRP A 99 -2.83 1.63 33.41
C TRP A 99 -2.07 0.98 32.24
N HIS A 100 -0.90 1.55 31.92
CA HIS A 100 0.01 1.04 30.90
C HIS A 100 1.43 0.86 31.45
N SER A 101 2.03 -0.30 31.21
CA SER A 101 3.44 -0.57 31.52
C SER A 101 4.38 0.02 30.46
N GLU A 102 5.62 0.31 30.84
CA GLU A 102 6.68 0.77 29.92
C GLU A 102 7.14 -0.34 28.95
N GLN A 103 7.08 -1.59 29.40
CA GLN A 103 7.46 -2.74 28.59
C GLN A 103 6.40 -2.99 27.51
N MET A 104 6.85 -2.99 26.26
CA MET A 104 6.02 -3.17 25.07
C MET A 104 6.21 -4.57 24.52
N THR A 105 5.11 -5.18 24.11
CA THR A 105 5.02 -6.52 23.52
C THR A 105 4.19 -6.47 22.25
N THR A 106 4.31 -7.51 21.42
CA THR A 106 3.48 -7.69 20.22
C THR A 106 2.60 -8.92 20.39
N MET A 107 1.30 -8.76 20.10
CA MET A 107 0.33 -9.85 20.08
C MET A 107 -0.07 -10.16 18.63
N ARG A 108 0.00 -11.42 18.23
CA ARG A 108 -0.49 -11.88 16.92
C ARG A 108 -2.01 -12.02 16.97
N HIS A 109 -2.71 -11.37 16.05
CA HIS A 109 -4.15 -11.45 15.88
C HIS A 109 -4.48 -11.44 14.39
N ALA A 110 -5.04 -12.52 13.86
CA ALA A 110 -5.35 -12.62 12.44
C ALA A 110 -6.16 -11.41 11.94
N PRO A 111 -5.83 -10.81 10.79
CA PRO A 111 -4.77 -11.20 9.84
C PRO A 111 -3.36 -10.64 10.16
N GLY A 112 -3.16 -9.90 11.25
CA GLY A 112 -1.91 -9.18 11.53
C GLY A 112 -1.36 -9.30 12.96
N ALA A 113 -0.80 -8.19 13.45
CA ALA A 113 -0.25 -8.07 14.79
C ALA A 113 -0.57 -6.70 15.40
N ILE A 114 -0.56 -6.63 16.73
CA ILE A 114 -0.91 -5.46 17.52
C ILE A 114 0.22 -5.17 18.51
N ARG A 115 0.54 -3.90 18.71
CA ARG A 115 1.48 -3.47 19.76
C ARG A 115 0.73 -3.15 21.04
N LEU A 116 1.05 -3.87 22.09
CA LEU A 116 0.46 -3.69 23.41
C LEU A 116 1.55 -3.47 24.45
N CYS A 117 1.20 -2.93 25.61
CA CYS A 117 2.08 -3.02 26.77
C CYS A 117 1.89 -4.39 27.43
N TRP A 118 2.88 -4.84 28.21
CA TRP A 118 2.85 -6.14 28.89
C TRP A 118 1.54 -6.39 29.68
N HIS A 119 0.98 -5.37 30.33
CA HIS A 119 -0.29 -5.47 31.03
C HIS A 119 -1.49 -5.73 30.09
N CYS A 120 -1.63 -4.93 29.05
CA CYS A 120 -2.71 -5.07 28.07
C CYS A 120 -2.60 -6.39 27.31
N ASP A 121 -1.38 -6.84 27.01
CA ASP A 121 -1.13 -8.14 26.38
C ASP A 121 -1.64 -9.30 27.24
N ASN A 122 -1.42 -9.25 28.55
CA ASN A 122 -1.92 -10.28 29.45
C ASN A 122 -3.45 -10.23 29.63
N LEU A 123 -4.04 -9.03 29.63
CA LEU A 123 -5.48 -8.85 29.76
C LEU A 123 -6.26 -9.32 28.51
N LEU A 124 -5.72 -9.02 27.32
CA LEU A 124 -6.36 -9.26 26.03
C LEU A 124 -5.98 -10.62 25.44
N ARG A 125 -5.16 -11.41 26.14
CA ARG A 125 -4.70 -12.73 25.70
C ARG A 125 -5.90 -13.62 25.39
N GLU A 126 -5.87 -14.26 24.23
CA GLU A 126 -6.93 -15.15 23.72
C GLU A 126 -8.30 -14.48 23.46
N GLN A 127 -8.39 -13.15 23.52
CA GLN A 127 -9.61 -12.44 23.17
C GLN A 127 -9.66 -12.13 21.67
N PHE A 128 -10.80 -12.46 21.05
CA PHE A 128 -11.09 -12.15 19.65
C PHE A 128 -12.22 -11.13 19.61
N THR A 129 -11.86 -9.85 19.63
CA THR A 129 -12.84 -8.76 19.51
C THR A 129 -12.69 -8.10 18.15
N GLU A 130 -13.80 -7.64 17.57
CA GLU A 130 -13.82 -6.90 16.30
C GLU A 130 -12.89 -5.67 16.35
N ARG A 131 -12.71 -5.09 17.53
CA ARG A 131 -11.81 -3.94 17.74
C ARG A 131 -10.33 -4.30 17.69
N LEU A 132 -9.95 -5.49 18.14
CA LEU A 132 -8.58 -5.99 17.96
C LEU A 132 -8.31 -6.31 16.49
N GLU A 133 -9.29 -6.91 15.81
CA GLU A 133 -9.21 -7.13 14.37
C GLU A 133 -9.01 -5.81 13.61
N SER A 134 -9.79 -4.77 13.93
CA SER A 134 -9.67 -3.48 13.25
C SER A 134 -8.30 -2.83 13.44
N ILE A 135 -7.75 -2.88 14.66
CA ILE A 135 -6.38 -2.39 14.93
C ILE A 135 -5.34 -3.21 14.16
N ALA A 136 -5.47 -4.54 14.14
CA ALA A 136 -4.57 -5.42 13.41
C ALA A 136 -4.60 -5.15 11.90
N VAL A 137 -5.78 -4.94 11.31
CA VAL A 137 -5.95 -4.61 9.88
C VAL A 137 -5.33 -3.24 9.56
N GLU A 138 -5.53 -2.23 10.41
CA GLU A 138 -4.96 -0.90 10.22
C GLU A 138 -3.42 -0.95 10.26
N ASN A 139 -2.86 -1.65 11.25
CA ASN A 139 -1.43 -1.87 11.38
C ASN A 139 -0.84 -2.58 10.15
N THR A 140 -1.50 -3.66 9.71
CA THR A 140 -1.07 -4.44 8.55
C THR A 140 -1.08 -3.60 7.29
N THR A 141 -2.13 -2.79 7.10
CA THR A 141 -2.25 -1.88 5.95
C THR A 141 -1.14 -0.84 5.94
N LYS A 142 -0.90 -0.16 7.08
CA LYS A 142 0.18 0.84 7.21
C LYS A 142 1.55 0.23 6.97
N TRP A 143 1.80 -0.96 7.52
CA TRP A 143 3.05 -1.69 7.34
C TRP A 143 3.26 -2.11 5.88
N ILE A 144 2.28 -2.73 5.22
CA ILE A 144 2.39 -3.13 3.81
C ILE A 144 2.68 -1.91 2.94
N LEU A 145 2.00 -0.79 3.15
CA LEU A 145 2.26 0.44 2.39
C LEU A 145 3.69 0.96 2.62
N SER A 146 4.21 0.89 3.85
CA SER A 146 5.61 1.24 4.12
C SER A 146 6.61 0.31 3.43
N VAL A 147 6.30 -0.99 3.34
CA VAL A 147 7.11 -1.97 2.60
C VAL A 147 7.07 -1.68 1.11
N VAL A 148 5.90 -1.38 0.55
CA VAL A 148 5.75 -1.01 -0.87
C VAL A 148 6.57 0.24 -1.19
N CYS A 149 6.50 1.29 -0.38
CA CYS A 149 7.34 2.49 -0.55
C CYS A 149 8.83 2.12 -0.57
N ARG A 150 9.28 1.35 0.43
CA ARG A 150 10.68 0.94 0.56
C ARG A 150 11.16 0.10 -0.64
N ASP A 151 10.35 -0.86 -1.08
CA ASP A 151 10.71 -1.78 -2.16
C ASP A 151 10.73 -1.12 -3.54
N LEU A 152 9.96 -0.04 -3.71
CA LEU A 152 9.94 0.81 -4.90
C LEU A 152 10.97 1.96 -4.82
N GLY A 153 11.61 2.16 -3.66
CA GLY A 153 12.63 3.19 -3.45
C GLY A 153 12.07 4.59 -3.24
N PHE A 154 10.81 4.71 -2.86
CA PHE A 154 10.19 5.99 -2.46
C PHE A 154 10.58 6.37 -1.03
N ASP A 155 10.36 7.64 -0.69
CA ASP A 155 10.54 8.12 0.68
C ASP A 155 9.35 7.71 1.57
N ASP A 156 9.54 7.81 2.89
CA ASP A 156 8.49 7.48 3.88
C ASP A 156 7.29 8.44 3.83
N MET A 157 7.37 9.52 3.05
CA MET A 157 6.36 10.58 2.94
C MET A 157 5.50 10.43 1.67
N HIS A 158 5.84 9.48 0.80
CA HIS A 158 5.13 9.23 -0.44
C HIS A 158 3.78 8.55 -0.19
N ALA A 159 2.73 9.12 -0.77
CA ALA A 159 1.41 8.50 -0.78
C ALA A 159 1.36 7.46 -1.91
N VAL A 160 1.26 6.17 -1.55
CA VAL A 160 1.27 5.08 -2.52
C VAL A 160 0.02 5.16 -3.38
N THR A 161 0.21 5.20 -4.70
CA THR A 161 -0.90 5.20 -5.65
C THR A 161 -1.34 3.77 -6.00
N LEU A 162 -2.58 3.59 -6.44
CA LEU A 162 -3.08 2.27 -6.86
C LEU A 162 -2.19 1.61 -7.95
N PRO A 163 -1.73 2.32 -8.99
CA PRO A 163 -0.82 1.74 -9.98
C PRO A 163 0.51 1.24 -9.39
N GLU A 164 1.07 1.96 -8.41
CA GLU A 164 2.31 1.56 -7.72
C GLU A 164 2.10 0.28 -6.90
N LEU A 165 0.98 0.19 -6.17
CA LEU A 165 0.61 -1.04 -5.47
C LEU A 165 0.43 -2.20 -6.47
N CYS A 166 -0.27 -1.99 -7.59
CA CYS A 166 -0.42 -2.99 -8.64
C CYS A 166 0.93 -3.44 -9.22
N TRP A 167 1.85 -2.51 -9.45
CA TRP A 167 3.20 -2.83 -9.93
C TRP A 167 3.98 -3.67 -8.92
N TRP A 168 3.94 -3.30 -7.63
CA TRP A 168 4.57 -4.08 -6.57
C TRP A 168 3.97 -5.50 -6.48
N MET A 169 2.65 -5.65 -6.61
CA MET A 169 2.00 -6.97 -6.61
C MET A 169 2.44 -7.82 -7.80
N VAL A 170 2.49 -7.27 -9.01
CA VAL A 170 2.94 -7.99 -10.22
C VAL A 170 4.40 -8.41 -10.07
N ARG A 171 5.27 -7.54 -9.55
CA ARG A 171 6.69 -7.86 -9.29
C ARG A 171 6.88 -9.02 -8.30
N ASN A 172 5.95 -9.20 -7.37
CA ASN A 172 5.98 -10.26 -6.35
C ASN A 172 5.14 -11.50 -6.71
N ASP A 173 4.73 -11.64 -7.97
CA ASP A 173 3.89 -12.75 -8.47
C ASP A 173 2.51 -12.85 -7.74
N LEU A 174 1.94 -11.71 -7.30
CA LEU A 174 0.65 -11.62 -6.58
C LEU A 174 -0.51 -11.11 -7.45
N ALA A 175 -0.38 -11.18 -8.78
CA ALA A 175 -1.39 -10.67 -9.71
C ALA A 175 -2.76 -11.35 -9.56
N GLU A 176 -2.80 -12.58 -9.03
CA GLU A 176 -4.03 -13.35 -8.82
C GLU A 176 -4.87 -12.86 -7.64
N VAL A 177 -4.23 -12.23 -6.65
CA VAL A 177 -4.88 -11.76 -5.42
C VAL A 177 -5.60 -10.43 -5.63
N LEU A 178 -5.36 -9.75 -6.76
CA LEU A 178 -5.95 -8.46 -7.08
C LEU A 178 -7.49 -8.57 -7.26
N PRO A 179 -8.29 -7.83 -6.46
CA PRO A 179 -9.74 -7.82 -6.60
C PRO A 179 -10.19 -7.26 -7.95
N GLU A 180 -11.33 -7.72 -8.45
CA GLU A 180 -11.85 -7.27 -9.75
C GLU A 180 -12.16 -5.77 -9.79
N SER A 181 -12.59 -5.20 -8.66
CA SER A 181 -12.82 -3.76 -8.51
C SER A 181 -11.52 -2.95 -8.66
N ALA A 182 -10.43 -3.40 -8.03
CA ALA A 182 -9.11 -2.79 -8.14
C ALA A 182 -8.50 -2.99 -9.54
N ALA A 183 -8.65 -4.18 -10.13
CA ALA A 183 -8.21 -4.47 -11.49
C ALA A 183 -8.91 -3.59 -12.53
N ARG A 184 -10.22 -3.38 -12.41
CA ARG A 184 -10.97 -2.45 -13.27
C ARG A 184 -10.48 -1.02 -13.13
N LYS A 185 -10.27 -0.53 -11.90
CA LYS A 185 -9.70 0.81 -11.67
C LYS A 185 -8.30 0.94 -12.31
N ALA A 186 -7.43 -0.05 -12.12
CA ALA A 186 -6.08 -0.07 -12.68
C ALA A 186 -6.08 -0.07 -14.22
N LEU A 187 -7.00 -0.82 -14.84
CA LEU A 187 -7.20 -0.87 -16.30
C LEU A 187 -8.04 0.29 -16.84
N ARG A 188 -8.51 1.21 -15.99
CA ARG A 188 -9.46 2.29 -16.33
C ARG A 188 -10.75 1.79 -17.01
N MET A 189 -11.21 0.61 -16.61
CA MET A 189 -12.49 0.05 -17.04
C MET A 189 -13.64 0.62 -16.19
N PRO A 190 -14.86 0.72 -16.75
CA PRO A 190 -16.03 1.16 -15.99
C PRO A 190 -16.31 0.21 -14.81
N LYS A 191 -16.75 0.76 -13.68
CA LYS A 191 -17.13 -0.02 -12.49
C LYS A 191 -18.26 -0.98 -12.86
N ALA A 192 -18.15 -2.26 -12.51
CA ALA A 192 -19.26 -3.18 -12.69
C ALA A 192 -20.43 -2.74 -11.83
N ILE A 193 -21.56 -2.52 -12.50
CA ILE A 193 -22.85 -2.33 -11.86
C ILE A 193 -23.44 -3.74 -11.76
N VAL A 194 -23.36 -4.35 -10.58
CA VAL A 194 -24.05 -5.61 -10.31
C VAL A 194 -25.52 -5.26 -10.06
N GLN A 195 -26.34 -5.38 -11.10
CA GLN A 195 -27.78 -5.24 -10.96
C GLN A 195 -28.35 -6.55 -10.40
N SER A 196 -29.23 -6.46 -9.39
CA SER A 196 -29.83 -7.64 -8.74
C SER A 196 -30.76 -8.43 -9.66
N ALA A 197 -31.31 -7.78 -10.69
CA ALA A 197 -32.10 -8.40 -11.74
C ALA A 197 -31.71 -7.76 -13.08
N THR A 198 -31.32 -8.57 -14.05
CA THR A 198 -31.09 -8.16 -15.45
C THR A 198 -31.93 -9.05 -16.34
N ARG A 199 -32.39 -8.51 -17.46
CA ARG A 199 -32.99 -9.34 -18.51
C ARG A 199 -31.86 -10.14 -19.16
N GLU A 200 -32.06 -11.43 -19.42
CA GLU A 200 -31.00 -12.28 -20.02
C GLU A 200 -30.41 -11.70 -21.32
N SER A 201 -31.21 -10.94 -22.09
CA SER A 201 -30.77 -10.25 -23.30
C SER A 201 -29.79 -9.10 -23.07
N GLU A 202 -29.62 -8.62 -21.84
CA GLU A 202 -28.70 -7.54 -21.47
C GLU A 202 -27.33 -8.07 -21.01
N ILE A 203 -27.17 -9.40 -20.90
CA ILE A 203 -25.92 -10.04 -20.54
C ILE A 203 -24.98 -9.96 -21.75
N VAL A 204 -24.03 -9.02 -21.70
CA VAL A 204 -22.95 -8.92 -22.67
C VAL A 204 -21.74 -9.71 -22.14
N PRO A 205 -21.30 -10.78 -22.83
CA PRO A 205 -20.08 -11.48 -22.46
C PRO A 205 -18.89 -10.52 -22.47
N SER A 206 -18.22 -10.39 -21.33
CA SER A 206 -17.00 -9.59 -21.21
C SER A 206 -15.93 -10.37 -20.46
N VAL A 207 -14.68 -10.13 -20.82
CA VAL A 207 -13.55 -10.76 -20.14
C VAL A 207 -13.35 -10.09 -18.79
N PRO A 208 -13.23 -10.85 -17.68
CA PRO A 208 -13.01 -10.27 -16.37
C PRO A 208 -11.67 -9.53 -16.33
N ALA A 209 -11.66 -8.38 -15.65
CA ALA A 209 -10.48 -7.51 -15.58
C ALA A 209 -9.27 -8.23 -14.95
N THR A 210 -9.51 -9.14 -14.00
CA THR A 210 -8.47 -9.97 -13.37
C THR A 210 -7.76 -10.87 -14.37
N SER A 211 -8.48 -11.51 -15.30
CA SER A 211 -7.87 -12.33 -16.36
C SER A 211 -6.96 -11.49 -17.26
N ILE A 212 -7.38 -10.27 -17.60
CA ILE A 212 -6.56 -9.36 -18.42
C ILE A 212 -5.27 -8.98 -17.68
N VAL A 213 -5.35 -8.67 -16.38
CA VAL A 213 -4.17 -8.37 -15.56
C VAL A 213 -3.25 -9.58 -15.46
N GLN A 214 -3.80 -10.77 -15.21
CA GLN A 214 -3.04 -12.01 -15.13
C GLN A 214 -2.34 -12.33 -16.46
N ASP A 215 -3.03 -12.19 -17.59
CA ASP A 215 -2.44 -12.44 -18.91
C ASP A 215 -1.30 -11.46 -19.22
N LYS A 216 -1.40 -10.21 -18.77
CA LYS A 216 -0.32 -9.23 -18.87
C LYS A 216 0.83 -9.49 -17.88
N ALA A 217 0.54 -10.06 -16.73
CA ALA A 217 1.53 -10.39 -15.71
C ALA A 217 2.27 -11.71 -16.00
N LYS A 218 1.70 -12.59 -16.83
CA LYS A 218 2.35 -13.82 -17.28
C LYS A 218 3.69 -13.47 -17.94
N LYS A 219 4.77 -14.04 -17.41
CA LYS A 219 6.12 -13.92 -17.97
C LYS A 219 6.07 -14.48 -19.39
N VAL A 220 6.22 -13.61 -20.40
CA VAL A 220 6.27 -14.01 -21.80
C VAL A 220 7.62 -14.67 -22.06
N LEU A 221 7.77 -15.93 -21.62
CA LEU A 221 8.80 -16.83 -22.13
C LEU A 221 8.31 -17.37 -23.47
N ALA A 222 8.33 -16.51 -24.50
CA ALA A 222 8.22 -16.97 -25.88
C ALA A 222 9.55 -17.62 -26.28
N LEU A 223 9.91 -18.74 -25.63
CA LEU A 223 10.92 -19.64 -26.13
C LEU A 223 10.36 -20.28 -27.39
N ARG A 224 10.64 -19.66 -28.55
CA ARG A 224 10.48 -20.31 -29.84
C ARG A 224 11.54 -21.41 -29.94
N VAL A 225 11.24 -22.57 -29.35
CA VAL A 225 11.97 -23.79 -29.65
C VAL A 225 11.45 -24.24 -31.00
N ASP A 226 12.30 -24.17 -32.03
CA ASP A 226 11.98 -24.66 -33.36
C ASP A 226 11.93 -26.20 -33.30
N PRO A 227 10.73 -26.84 -33.40
CA PRO A 227 10.62 -28.29 -33.24
C PRO A 227 11.38 -29.05 -34.33
N GLU A 228 11.66 -28.39 -35.46
CA GLU A 228 12.38 -28.94 -36.60
C GLU A 228 13.64 -28.11 -36.94
N SER A 229 14.50 -27.88 -35.93
CA SER A 229 15.83 -27.31 -36.17
C SER A 229 16.56 -28.07 -37.30
N PRO A 230 17.15 -27.40 -38.31
CA PRO A 230 17.86 -28.04 -39.43
C PRO A 230 18.98 -29.00 -38.99
N GLU A 231 19.54 -28.78 -37.80
CA GLU A 231 20.57 -29.63 -37.20
C GLU A 231 20.04 -31.01 -36.78
N SER A 232 18.70 -31.17 -36.66
CA SER A 232 18.06 -32.45 -36.40
C SER A 232 18.10 -33.42 -37.59
N PHE A 233 18.24 -32.89 -38.81
CA PHE A 233 18.28 -33.67 -40.05
C PHE A 233 19.70 -34.01 -40.52
N MET A 234 20.75 -33.60 -39.79
CA MET A 234 22.14 -33.86 -40.18
C MET A 234 22.65 -35.22 -39.67
N LEU A 235 23.24 -36.02 -40.57
CA LEU A 235 23.82 -37.35 -40.30
C LEU A 235 25.09 -37.33 -39.41
N ARG A 236 25.67 -36.16 -39.13
CA ARG A 236 26.89 -36.04 -38.31
C ARG A 236 26.52 -35.95 -36.82
N PRO A 237 27.28 -36.60 -35.92
CA PRO A 237 27.07 -36.47 -34.47
C PRO A 237 27.13 -34.99 -34.05
N LYS A 238 26.08 -34.52 -33.35
CA LYS A 238 25.93 -33.11 -32.95
C LYS A 238 27.05 -32.70 -31.98
N ARG A 239 27.68 -31.55 -32.22
CA ARG A 239 28.76 -30.99 -31.37
C ARG A 239 28.28 -30.55 -29.99
N ARG A 240 27.00 -30.21 -29.84
CA ARG A 240 26.36 -29.88 -28.56
C ARG A 240 25.26 -30.90 -28.31
N ARG A 241 25.29 -31.54 -27.14
CA ARG A 241 24.17 -32.33 -26.63
C ARG A 241 23.19 -31.36 -26.01
N TRP A 242 21.93 -31.42 -26.45
CA TRP A 242 20.82 -30.76 -25.79
C TRP A 242 20.57 -31.52 -24.48
N VAL A 243 20.61 -30.81 -23.35
CA VAL A 243 20.22 -31.31 -22.02
C VAL A 243 18.83 -30.79 -21.72
#